data_AF-A0A2N3GBH0-F1
#
_entry.id   AF-A0A2N3GBH0-F1
#
_cell.length_a   1.000
_cell.length_b   1.000
_cell.length_c   1.000
_cell.angle_alpha   90.00
_cell.angle_beta   90.00
_cell.angle_gamma   90.00
#
_symmetry.space_group_name_H-M   'P 1'
#
loop_
_entity.id
_entity.type
_entity.pdbx_description
1 polymer ?
#
loop_
_entity_poly.entity_id
_entity_poly.type
_entity_poly.pdbx_seq_one_letter_code
_entity_poly.pdbx_strand_id
1 'polypeptide(L)' 'NLKADERTADIPVIMLSAKSQEYEQSEGLKRGAVKYVCKPFTPSVLGDVVAEVLGEQ' A
#
# COMPACT_ATOMS: atom_id res chain seq x y z
N ASN A 1 2.91 14.53 6.96
CA ASN A 1 2.18 14.06 5.76
C ASN A 1 3.18 13.52 4.77
N LEU A 2 3.35 12.19 4.68
CA LEU A 2 4.41 11.57 3.85
C LEU A 2 4.31 11.95 2.37
N LYS A 3 3.08 12.02 1.83
CA LYS A 3 2.83 12.44 0.45
C LYS A 3 2.85 13.96 0.22
N ALA A 4 2.93 14.77 1.27
CA ALA A 4 2.95 16.24 1.16
C ALA A 4 4.34 16.85 1.37
N ASP A 5 5.32 16.08 1.85
CA ASP A 5 6.72 16.49 1.93
C ASP A 5 7.39 16.12 0.60
N GLU A 6 7.95 17.11 -0.11
CA GLU A 6 8.61 16.91 -1.41
C GLU A 6 9.70 15.83 -1.37
N ARG A 7 10.36 15.65 -0.23
CA ARG A 7 11.45 14.66 -0.09
C ARG A 7 10.94 13.22 -0.04
N THR A 8 9.66 13.02 0.25
CA THR A 8 9.06 11.70 0.45
C THR A 8 7.82 11.44 -0.41
N ALA A 9 7.38 12.44 -1.19
CA ALA A 9 6.18 12.37 -2.01
C ALA A 9 6.23 11.23 -3.05
N ASP A 10 7.41 11.00 -3.63
CA ASP A 10 7.62 10.00 -4.68
C ASP A 10 7.72 8.57 -4.15
N ILE A 11 7.93 8.38 -2.84
CA ILE A 11 8.08 7.04 -2.25
C ILE A 11 6.72 6.32 -2.33
N PRO A 12 6.61 5.13 -2.96
CA PRO A 12 5.37 4.38 -3.01
C PRO A 12 4.98 3.86 -1.62
N VAL A 13 3.69 3.91 -1.30
CA VAL A 13 3.17 3.51 0.01
C VAL A 13 2.20 2.35 -0.14
N ILE A 14 2.46 1.27 0.57
CA ILE A 14 1.55 0.12 0.71
C ILE A 14 0.97 0.15 2.11
N MET A 15 -0.36 0.18 2.23
CA MET A 15 -1.05 0.18 3.51
C MET A 15 -1.31 -1.26 3.97
N LEU A 16 -0.95 -1.59 5.22
CA LEU A 16 -1.14 -2.92 5.80
C LEU A 16 -2.08 -2.84 7.00
N SER A 17 -3.26 -3.48 6.94
CA SER A 17 -4.30 -3.31 7.96
C SER A 17 -5.02 -4.61 8.29
N ALA A 18 -5.50 -4.77 9.54
CA ALA A 18 -6.40 -5.86 9.91
C ALA A 18 -7.85 -5.61 9.46
N LYS A 19 -8.13 -4.41 8.97
CA LYS A 19 -9.45 -4.00 8.52
C LYS A 19 -9.63 -4.34 7.05
N SER A 20 -10.68 -5.08 6.74
CA SER A 20 -10.93 -5.65 5.41
C SER A 20 -12.16 -5.11 4.69
N GLN A 21 -12.87 -4.16 5.31
CA GLN A 21 -14.05 -3.56 4.69
C GLN A 21 -13.65 -2.77 3.44
N GLU A 22 -14.40 -2.94 2.35
CA GLU A 22 -14.10 -2.30 1.06
C GLU A 22 -13.99 -0.78 1.16
N TYR A 23 -14.85 -0.16 1.97
CA TYR A 23 -14.78 1.28 2.24
C TYR A 23 -13.43 1.71 2.82
N GLU A 24 -12.87 0.94 3.75
CA GLU A 24 -11.60 1.27 4.40
C GLU A 24 -10.41 1.06 3.47
N GLN A 25 -10.48 0.07 2.59
CA GLN A 25 -9.51 -0.12 1.52
C GLN A 25 -9.55 1.05 0.54
N SER A 26 -10.76 1.44 0.09
CA SER A 26 -10.97 2.58 -0.81
C SER A 26 -10.44 3.89 -0.22
N GLU A 27 -10.72 4.15 1.06
CA GLU A 27 -10.21 5.34 1.74
C GLU A 27 -8.68 5.35 1.87
N GLY A 28 -8.07 4.20 2.15
CA GLY A 28 -6.61 4.08 2.19
C GLY A 28 -5.97 4.41 0.84
N LEU A 29 -6.56 3.92 -0.26
CA LEU A 29 -6.10 4.20 -1.62
C LEU A 29 -6.27 5.69 -1.98
N LYS A 30 -7.43 6.29 -1.70
CA LYS A 30 -7.68 7.73 -1.95
C LYS A 30 -6.71 8.64 -1.21
N ARG A 31 -6.16 8.20 -0.07
CA ARG A 31 -5.17 8.94 0.73
C ARG A 31 -3.75 8.85 0.17
N GLY A 32 -3.56 8.22 -0.99
CA GLY A 32 -2.28 8.14 -1.69
C GLY A 32 -1.49 6.86 -1.45
N ALA A 33 -2.12 5.81 -0.91
CA ALA A 33 -1.56 4.47 -0.93
C ALA A 33 -1.68 3.89 -2.35
N VAL A 34 -0.62 3.26 -2.83
CA VAL A 34 -0.60 2.55 -4.12
C VAL A 34 -1.34 1.23 -4.00
N LYS A 35 -1.22 0.57 -2.84
CA LYS A 35 -1.90 -0.69 -2.54
C LYS A 35 -2.37 -0.74 -1.10
N TYR A 36 -3.42 -1.50 -0.85
CA TYR A 36 -3.91 -1.86 0.47
C TYR A 36 -3.89 -3.38 0.62
N VAL A 37 -3.26 -3.89 1.67
CA VAL A 37 -3.15 -5.33 1.95
C VAL A 37 -3.76 -5.61 3.32
N CYS A 38 -4.75 -6.50 3.31
CA CYS A 38 -5.41 -6.95 4.53
C CYS A 38 -4.59 -8.05 5.21
N LYS A 39 -4.37 -7.93 6.51
CA LYS A 39 -3.78 -8.95 7.38
C LYS A 39 -4.87 -9.97 7.75
N PRO A 40 -4.51 -11.25 7.97
CA PRO A 40 -3.17 -11.82 7.81
C PRO A 40 -2.80 -12.12 6.35
N PHE A 41 -1.50 -12.06 6.05
CA PHE A 41 -0.93 -12.45 4.75
C PHE A 41 0.36 -13.24 4.99
N THR A 42 0.79 -14.00 3.98
CA THR A 42 2.08 -14.68 4.02
C THR A 42 3.19 -13.73 3.54
N PRO A 43 4.46 -13.97 3.92
CA PRO A 43 5.58 -13.17 3.42
C PRO A 43 5.68 -13.18 1.88
N SER A 44 5.33 -14.29 1.22
CA SER A 44 5.33 -14.38 -0.25
C SER A 44 4.36 -13.38 -0.87
N VAL A 45 3.12 -13.30 -0.35
CA VAL A 45 2.11 -12.37 -0.85
C VAL A 45 2.58 -10.92 -0.72
N LEU A 46 3.23 -10.56 0.38
CA LEU A 46 3.78 -9.21 0.53
C LEU A 46 4.94 -8.96 -0.46
N GLY A 47 5.79 -9.96 -0.69
CA GLY A 47 6.88 -9.89 -1.67
C GLY A 47 6.36 -9.61 -3.08
N ASP A 48 5.34 -10.35 -3.51
CA ASP A 48 4.73 -10.19 -4.84
C ASP A 48 4.15 -8.78 -5.01
N VAL A 49 3.48 -8.25 -3.97
CA VAL A 49 2.94 -6.89 -3.98
C VAL A 49 4.04 -5.84 -4.06
N VAL A 50 5.16 -6.03 -3.36
CA VAL A 50 6.30 -5.10 -3.43
C VAL A 50 6.91 -5.11 -4.83
N ALA A 51 7.12 -6.28 -5.43
CA ALA A 51 7.64 -6.41 -6.79
C ALA A 51 6.71 -5.73 -7.83
N GLU A 52 5.39 -5.93 -7.71
CA GLU A 52 4.37 -5.25 -8.54
C GLU A 52 4.50 -3.72 -8.42
N VAL A 53 4.62 -3.19 -7.20
CA VAL A 53 4.70 -1.75 -6.92
C VAL A 53 6.00 -1.11 -7.39
N LEU A 54 7.10 -1.87 -7.40
CA LEU A 54 8.40 -1.41 -7.90
C LEU A 54 8.56 -1.61 -9.42
N GLY A 55 7.61 -2.28 -10.08
CA GLY A 55 7.65 -2.52 -11.53
C GLY A 55 8.71 -3.55 -11.94
N GLU A 56 9.05 -4.50 -11.07
CA GLU A 56 10.08 -5.52 -11.30
C GLU A 56 9.56 -6.77 -12.06
N GLN A 57 8.59 -6.62 -12.96
CA GLN A 57 8.00 -7.72 -13.75
C GLN A 57 8.45 -7.72 -15.21
#